data_AF-B2GM86-F1
#
_entry.id   AF-B2GM86-F1
#
_cell.length_a   1.000
_cell.length_b   1.000
_cell.length_c   1.000
_cell.angle_alpha   90.00
_cell.angle_beta   90.00
_cell.angle_gamma   90.00
#
_symmetry.space_group_name_H-M   'P 1'
#
loop_
_entity.id
_entity.type
_entity.pdbx_description
1 polymer ?
#
loop_
_entity_poly.entity_id
_entity_poly.type
_entity_poly.pdbx_seq_one_letter_code
_entity_poly.pdbx_strand_id
1 'polypeptide(L)'
;MKFVLILATCLVAVLAADKNDFRNEFDFLLMQTMEHNMHRGEQMLLALTEQIAHLEESKNKEEKEHIIRELETIIAMIFGSHSVLERELKRTDLNILERFNFESMLKVTQVLAKDLKDAEAKVKAIKV
;
A
#
# COMPACT_ATOMS: atom_id res chain seq x y z
N MET A 1 -5.46 18.57 -6.86
CA MET A 1 -4.03 18.70 -7.24
C MET A 1 -3.36 19.91 -6.56
N LYS A 2 -3.20 19.88 -5.23
CA LYS A 2 -2.36 20.85 -4.48
C LYS A 2 -1.48 20.19 -3.39
N PHE A 3 -1.69 18.90 -3.11
CA PHE A 3 -0.93 18.14 -2.12
C PHE A 3 0.33 17.46 -2.68
N VAL A 4 0.51 17.43 -4.01
CA VAL A 4 1.64 16.76 -4.68
C VAL A 4 2.95 17.55 -4.54
N LEU A 5 2.89 18.88 -4.39
CA LEU A 5 4.09 19.72 -4.37
C LEU A 5 4.80 19.81 -3.01
N ILE A 6 4.11 19.54 -1.90
CA ILE A 6 4.71 19.62 -0.55
C ILE A 6 5.46 18.33 -0.19
N LEU A 7 5.05 17.18 -0.74
CA LEU A 7 5.78 15.91 -0.60
C LEU A 7 7.10 15.90 -1.37
N ALA A 8 7.18 16.62 -2.49
CA ALA A 8 8.33 16.59 -3.39
C ALA A 8 9.60 17.23 -2.79
N THR A 9 9.49 18.24 -1.93
CA THR A 9 10.66 18.95 -1.38
C THR A 9 11.30 18.25 -0.18
N CYS A 10 10.57 17.42 0.57
CA CYS A 10 11.14 16.55 1.59
C CYS A 10 11.76 15.26 1.01
N LEU A 11 11.33 14.86 -0.19
CA LEU A 11 11.85 13.67 -0.89
C LEU A 11 13.28 13.83 -1.42
N VAL A 12 13.70 15.04 -1.80
CA VAL A 12 15.03 15.25 -2.43
C VAL A 12 16.19 15.03 -1.46
N ALA A 13 16.02 15.35 -0.17
CA ALA A 13 17.06 15.13 0.83
C ALA A 13 17.17 13.66 1.29
N VAL A 14 16.07 12.89 1.19
CA VAL A 14 16.01 11.47 1.52
C VAL A 14 16.48 10.60 0.34
N LEU A 15 16.22 11.02 -0.90
CA LEU A 15 16.68 10.34 -2.12
C LEU A 15 18.20 10.43 -2.37
N ALA A 16 18.92 11.25 -1.60
CA ALA A 16 20.38 11.33 -1.63
C ALA A 16 21.07 10.29 -0.72
N ALA A 17 20.32 9.61 0.16
CA ALA A 17 20.79 8.41 0.84
C ALA A 17 20.58 7.23 -0.11
N ASP A 18 21.63 6.47 -0.38
CA ASP A 18 21.54 5.30 -1.25
C ASP A 18 20.51 4.33 -0.64
N LYS A 19 19.54 3.85 -1.44
CA LYS A 19 18.51 2.90 -0.96
C LYS A 19 19.11 1.59 -0.41
N ASN A 20 20.41 1.37 -0.65
CA ASN A 20 21.19 0.24 -0.19
C ASN A 20 21.86 0.41 1.19
N ASP A 21 21.49 1.42 1.98
CA ASP A 21 22.08 1.66 3.32
C ASP A 21 21.58 0.71 4.44
N PHE A 22 20.92 -0.40 4.08
CA PHE A 22 20.56 -1.44 5.06
C PHE A 22 21.80 -2.23 5.47
N ARG A 23 22.04 -2.37 6.79
CA ARG A 23 23.15 -3.19 7.28
C ARG A 23 22.87 -4.69 7.14
N ASN A 24 21.59 -5.07 7.14
CA ASN A 24 21.16 -6.45 6.98
C ASN A 24 20.48 -6.64 5.62
N GLU A 25 20.98 -7.59 4.84
CA GLU A 25 20.41 -7.96 3.54
C GLU A 25 18.94 -8.39 3.63
N PHE A 26 18.56 -9.09 4.71
CA PHE A 26 17.16 -9.46 4.93
C PHE A 26 16.24 -8.26 5.15
N ASP A 27 16.72 -7.19 5.80
CA ASP A 27 15.94 -5.97 6.00
C ASP A 27 15.72 -5.25 4.65
N PHE A 28 16.73 -5.26 3.78
CA PHE A 28 16.63 -4.77 2.41
C PHE A 28 15.60 -5.57 1.58
N LEU A 29 15.72 -6.90 1.57
CA LEU A 29 14.79 -7.77 0.83
C LEU A 29 13.35 -7.66 1.36
N LEU A 30 13.19 -7.53 2.68
CA LEU A 30 11.90 -7.29 3.30
C LEU A 30 11.30 -5.98 2.78
N MET A 31 12.09 -4.90 2.76
CA MET A 31 11.64 -3.60 2.28
C MET A 31 11.30 -3.60 0.79
N GLN A 32 12.08 -4.28 -0.05
CA GLN A 32 11.73 -4.47 -1.46
C GLN A 32 10.42 -5.24 -1.64
N THR A 33 10.21 -6.29 -0.84
CA THR A 33 8.96 -7.07 -0.88
C THR A 33 7.77 -6.21 -0.45
N MET A 34 7.95 -5.37 0.56
CA MET A 34 6.93 -4.41 1.01
C MET A 34 6.59 -3.40 -0.08
N GLU A 35 7.61 -2.78 -0.71
CA GLU A 35 7.42 -1.87 -1.85
C GLU A 35 6.64 -2.54 -2.98
N HIS A 36 7.01 -3.78 -3.33
CA HIS A 36 6.31 -4.56 -4.36
C HIS A 36 4.84 -4.81 -4.00
N ASN A 37 4.55 -5.21 -2.76
CA ASN A 37 3.18 -5.44 -2.30
C ASN A 37 2.35 -4.14 -2.29
N MET A 38 2.95 -3.01 -1.93
CA MET A 38 2.28 -1.70 -1.98
C MET A 38 1.95 -1.33 -3.43
N HIS A 39 2.90 -1.51 -4.34
CA HIS A 39 2.67 -1.23 -5.76
C HIS A 39 1.51 -2.07 -6.34
N ARG A 40 1.40 -3.35 -5.96
CA ARG A 40 0.26 -4.19 -6.34
C ARG A 40 -1.06 -3.64 -5.80
N GLY A 41 -1.08 -3.11 -4.58
CA GLY A 41 -2.27 -2.46 -4.03
C GLY A 41 -2.66 -1.18 -4.76
N GLU A 42 -1.68 -0.36 -5.14
CA GLU A 42 -1.92 0.86 -5.94
C GLU A 42 -2.46 0.52 -7.33
N GLN A 43 -1.91 -0.50 -8.00
CA GLN A 43 -2.40 -0.96 -9.29
C GLN A 43 -3.86 -1.45 -9.21
N MET A 44 -4.22 -2.15 -8.14
CA MET A 44 -5.61 -2.55 -7.89
C MET A 44 -6.53 -1.33 -7.74
N LEU A 45 -6.10 -0.31 -6.97
CA LEU A 45 -6.85 0.94 -6.86
C LEU A 45 -7.04 1.66 -8.20
N LEU A 46 -6.04 1.63 -9.08
CA LEU A 46 -6.17 2.15 -10.44
C LEU A 46 -7.22 1.37 -11.26
N ALA A 47 -7.11 0.04 -11.26
CA ALA A 47 -7.98 -0.84 -12.03
C ALA A 47 -9.46 -0.76 -11.59
N LEU A 48 -9.70 -0.52 -10.29
CA LEU A 48 -11.04 -0.40 -9.73
C LEU A 48 -11.90 0.66 -10.39
N THR A 49 -11.32 1.76 -10.91
CA THR A 49 -12.11 2.82 -11.54
C THR A 49 -12.85 2.30 -12.77
N GLU A 50 -12.16 1.51 -13.59
CA GLU A 50 -12.73 0.90 -14.79
C GLU A 50 -13.69 -0.23 -14.43
N GLN A 51 -13.31 -1.09 -13.48
CA GLN A 51 -14.14 -2.19 -13.00
C GLN A 51 -15.47 -1.69 -12.37
N ILE A 52 -15.44 -0.59 -11.61
CA ILE A 52 -16.64 0.00 -11.02
C ILE A 52 -17.54 0.60 -12.11
N ALA A 53 -16.97 1.33 -13.07
CA ALA A 53 -17.75 1.89 -14.17
C ALA A 53 -18.46 0.78 -14.96
N HIS A 54 -17.74 -0.30 -15.29
CA HIS A 54 -18.32 -1.45 -15.97
C HIS A 54 -19.39 -2.14 -15.10
N LEU A 55 -19.16 -2.29 -13.80
CA LEU A 55 -20.12 -2.89 -12.88
C LEU A 55 -21.40 -2.06 -12.72
N GLU A 56 -21.30 -0.73 -12.71
CA GLU A 56 -22.46 0.17 -12.63
C GLU A 56 -23.37 0.06 -13.87
N GLU A 57 -22.78 -0.20 -15.04
CA GLU A 57 -23.48 -0.46 -16.29
C GLU A 57 -24.04 -1.88 -16.37
N SER A 58 -23.20 -2.89 -16.09
CA SER A 58 -23.52 -4.31 -16.26
C SER A 58 -24.49 -4.81 -15.19
N LYS A 59 -24.41 -4.24 -13.97
CA LYS A 59 -25.09 -4.71 -12.76
C LYS A 59 -24.89 -6.21 -12.50
N ASN A 60 -23.75 -6.76 -12.90
CA ASN A 60 -23.48 -8.18 -12.76
C ASN A 60 -23.04 -8.52 -11.31
N LYS A 61 -23.81 -9.37 -10.63
CA LYS A 61 -23.51 -9.83 -9.28
C LYS A 61 -22.19 -10.63 -9.19
N GLU A 62 -21.90 -11.46 -10.18
CA GLU A 62 -20.67 -12.28 -10.20
C GLU A 62 -19.42 -11.41 -10.32
N GLU A 63 -19.49 -10.39 -11.17
CA GLU A 63 -18.43 -9.39 -11.34
C GLU A 63 -18.20 -8.62 -10.03
N LYS A 64 -19.28 -8.15 -9.37
CA LYS A 64 -19.18 -7.51 -8.06
C LYS A 64 -18.47 -8.39 -7.03
N GLU A 65 -18.86 -9.67 -6.93
CA GLU A 65 -18.26 -10.60 -5.98
C GLU A 65 -16.78 -10.87 -6.32
N HIS A 66 -16.42 -10.91 -7.60
CA HIS A 66 -15.03 -11.07 -8.03
C HIS A 66 -14.18 -9.87 -7.59
N ILE A 67 -14.62 -8.65 -7.87
CA ILE A 67 -13.93 -7.41 -7.47
C ILE A 67 -13.75 -7.36 -5.95
N ILE A 68 -14.78 -7.73 -5.19
CA ILE A 68 -14.70 -7.78 -3.72
C ILE A 68 -13.65 -8.79 -3.26
N ARG A 69 -13.59 -9.99 -3.84
CA ARG A 69 -12.59 -11.00 -3.47
C ARG A 69 -11.16 -10.55 -3.79
N GLU A 70 -10.95 -9.88 -4.92
CA GLU A 70 -9.64 -9.33 -5.27
C GLU A 70 -9.21 -8.25 -4.27
N LEU A 71 -10.12 -7.33 -3.92
CA LEU A 71 -9.91 -6.32 -2.90
C LEU A 71 -9.57 -6.93 -1.54
N GLU A 72 -10.35 -7.90 -1.06
CA GLU A 72 -10.13 -8.58 0.22
C GLU A 72 -8.76 -9.28 0.26
N THR A 73 -8.33 -9.86 -0.86
CA THR A 73 -7.01 -10.51 -0.98
C THR A 73 -5.87 -9.50 -0.85
N ILE A 74 -5.95 -8.38 -1.57
CA ILE A 74 -4.93 -7.32 -1.53
C ILE A 74 -4.91 -6.62 -0.17
N ILE A 75 -6.08 -6.36 0.42
CA ILE A 75 -6.22 -5.83 1.77
C ILE A 75 -5.51 -6.76 2.76
N ALA A 76 -5.80 -8.06 2.74
CA ALA A 76 -5.17 -9.02 3.65
C ALA A 76 -3.63 -9.03 3.51
N MET A 77 -3.12 -8.97 2.28
CA MET A 77 -1.69 -8.89 2.00
C MET A 77 -1.04 -7.62 2.60
N ILE A 78 -1.70 -6.47 2.48
CA ILE A 78 -1.21 -5.19 3.01
C ILE A 78 -1.29 -5.15 4.54
N PHE A 79 -2.37 -5.68 5.14
CA PHE A 79 -2.46 -5.79 6.60
C PHE A 79 -1.40 -6.74 7.18
N GLY A 80 -1.12 -7.85 6.49
CA GLY A 80 -0.01 -8.73 6.86
C GLY A 80 1.33 -7.99 6.84
N SER A 81 1.59 -7.25 5.75
CA SER A 81 2.77 -6.40 5.57
C SER A 81 2.90 -5.34 6.68
N HIS A 82 1.80 -4.65 6.99
CA HIS A 82 1.72 -3.66 8.06
C HIS A 82 2.13 -4.23 9.42
N SER A 83 1.57 -5.39 9.80
CA SER A 83 1.86 -6.03 11.08
C SER A 83 3.33 -6.43 11.25
N VAL A 84 4.00 -6.77 10.15
CA VAL A 84 5.44 -7.06 10.14
C VAL A 84 6.23 -5.79 10.41
N LEU A 85 5.92 -4.69 9.73
CA LEU A 85 6.60 -3.41 9.95
C LEU A 85 6.46 -2.88 11.39
N GLU A 86 5.27 -3.03 11.99
CA GLU A 86 5.06 -2.67 13.41
C GLU A 86 5.94 -3.47 14.37
N ARG A 87 6.21 -4.74 14.04
CA ARG A 87 7.11 -5.60 14.81
C ARG A 87 8.56 -5.23 14.57
N GLU A 88 8.97 -5.02 13.32
CA GLU A 88 10.34 -4.64 12.98
C GLU A 88 10.73 -3.31 13.62
N LEU A 89 9.84 -2.31 13.66
CA LEU A 89 10.13 -1.01 14.28
C LEU A 89 10.42 -1.05 15.79
N LYS A 90 10.01 -2.12 16.47
CA LYS A 90 10.28 -2.34 17.90
C LYS A 90 11.69 -2.86 18.15
N ARG A 91 12.42 -3.25 17.11
CA ARG A 91 13.82 -3.64 17.21
C ARG A 91 14.67 -2.50 17.75
N THR A 92 15.50 -2.82 18.73
CA THR A 92 16.40 -1.86 19.40
C THR A 92 17.69 -1.64 18.62
N ASP A 93 18.03 -2.54 17.71
CA ASP A 93 19.27 -2.52 16.93
C ASP A 93 19.19 -1.64 15.68
N LEU A 94 18.03 -1.08 15.31
CA LEU A 94 17.85 -0.28 14.10
C LEU A 94 18.63 1.05 14.14
N ASN A 95 19.35 1.33 13.06
CA ASN A 95 19.96 2.65 12.85
C ASN A 95 18.90 3.68 12.41
N ILE A 96 19.30 4.95 12.31
CA ILE A 96 18.39 6.07 12.00
C ILE A 96 17.76 5.91 10.60
N LEU A 97 18.53 5.46 9.60
CA LEU A 97 18.04 5.29 8.22
C LEU A 97 17.09 4.10 8.10
N GLU A 98 17.44 2.96 8.69
CA GLU A 98 16.59 1.77 8.74
C GLU A 98 15.27 2.09 9.44
N ARG A 99 15.33 2.75 10.60
CA ARG A 99 14.13 3.19 11.33
C ARG A 99 13.27 4.12 10.46
N PHE A 100 13.89 5.11 9.81
CA PHE A 100 13.17 6.02 8.92
C PHE A 100 12.49 5.27 7.75
N ASN A 101 13.17 4.31 7.14
CA ASN A 101 12.64 3.51 6.04
C ASN A 101 11.43 2.67 6.48
N PHE A 102 11.55 1.98 7.61
CA PHE A 102 10.44 1.21 8.18
C PHE A 102 9.27 2.10 8.61
N GLU A 103 9.51 3.26 9.23
CA GLU A 103 8.46 4.22 9.62
C GLU A 103 7.74 4.80 8.40
N SER A 104 8.50 5.13 7.35
CA SER A 104 7.95 5.65 6.10
C SER A 104 7.07 4.60 5.42
N MET A 105 7.55 3.36 5.32
CA MET A 105 6.77 2.27 4.74
C MET A 105 5.53 1.96 5.57
N LEU A 106 5.62 2.02 6.91
CA LEU A 106 4.47 1.84 7.79
C LEU A 106 3.38 2.87 7.48
N LYS A 107 3.75 4.15 7.31
CA LYS A 107 2.78 5.20 6.95
C LYS A 107 2.15 4.95 5.57
N VAL A 108 2.95 4.54 4.58
CA VAL A 108 2.43 4.19 3.24
C VAL A 108 1.40 3.07 3.34
N THR A 109 1.71 2.00 4.09
CA THR A 109 0.79 0.87 4.27
C THR A 109 -0.52 1.29 4.97
N GLN A 110 -0.47 2.23 5.91
CA GLN A 110 -1.67 2.76 6.58
C GLN A 110 -2.58 3.54 5.62
N VAL A 111 -1.99 4.40 4.79
CA VAL A 111 -2.73 5.17 3.78
C VAL A 111 -3.37 4.22 2.77
N LEU A 112 -2.58 3.30 2.21
CA LEU A 112 -3.05 2.37 1.19
C LEU A 112 -4.14 1.42 1.73
N ALA A 113 -3.98 0.90 2.95
CA ALA A 113 -4.98 0.05 3.59
C ALA A 113 -6.31 0.78 3.82
N LYS A 114 -6.25 2.06 4.18
CA LYS A 114 -7.45 2.89 4.33
C LYS A 114 -8.14 3.09 2.97
N ASP A 115 -7.39 3.47 1.94
CA ASP A 115 -7.95 3.75 0.62
C ASP A 115 -8.58 2.50 -0.01
N LEU A 116 -7.97 1.32 0.16
CA LEU A 116 -8.53 0.04 -0.28
C LEU A 116 -9.81 -0.34 0.47
N LYS A 117 -9.88 -0.12 1.79
CA LYS A 117 -11.11 -0.35 2.56
C LYS A 117 -12.23 0.61 2.16
N ASP A 118 -11.90 1.87 1.91
CA ASP A 118 -12.87 2.84 1.41
C ASP A 118 -13.38 2.44 0.01
N ALA A 119 -12.51 1.89 -0.85
CA ALA A 119 -12.90 1.36 -2.16
C ALA A 119 -13.77 0.10 -2.04
N GLU A 120 -13.43 -0.83 -1.16
CA GLU A 120 -14.22 -2.02 -0.85
C GLU A 120 -15.64 -1.67 -0.38
N ALA A 121 -15.77 -0.69 0.52
CA ALA A 121 -17.07 -0.21 0.97
C ALA A 121 -17.90 0.37 -0.18
N LYS A 122 -17.28 1.12 -1.10
CA LYS A 122 -17.96 1.65 -2.31
C LYS A 122 -18.47 0.53 -3.20
N VAL A 123 -17.64 -0.45 -3.53
CA VAL A 123 -18.05 -1.60 -4.37
C VAL A 123 -19.19 -2.37 -3.70
N LYS A 124 -19.09 -2.63 -2.39
CA LYS A 124 -20.14 -3.33 -1.62
C LYS A 124 -21.48 -2.58 -1.65
N ALA A 125 -21.47 -1.25 -1.74
CA ALA A 125 -22.68 -0.42 -1.79
C ALA A 125 -23.39 -0.40 -3.17
N ILE A 126 -22.72 -0.80 -4.26
CA ILE A 126 -23.31 -0.82 -5.61
C ILE A 126 -24.48 -1.83 -5.66
N LYS A 127 -25.64 -1.40 -6.16
CA LYS A 127 -26.81 -2.26 -6.33
C LYS A 127 -26.71 -3.01 -7.65
N VAL A 128 -26.58 -4.33 -7.54
CA VAL A 128 -26.64 -5.33 -8.62
C VAL A 128 -27.97 -6.06 -8.56
#